data_AF-A0A6L3GLT3-F1
#
_entry.id   AF-A0A6L3GLT3-F1
#
_cell.length_a   1.000
_cell.length_b   1.000
_cell.length_c   1.000
_cell.angle_alpha   90.00
_cell.angle_beta   90.00
_cell.angle_gamma   90.00
#
_symmetry.space_group_name_H-M   'P 1'
#
loop_
_entity.id
_entity.type
_entity.pdbx_description
1 polymer ?
#
loop_
_entity_poly.entity_id
_entity_poly.type
_entity_poly.pdbx_seq_one_letter_code
_entity_poly.pdbx_strand_id
1 'polypeptide(L)'
;MDKTLLKLEIGKWNEACRFLKSKQTELSTAEWTAIETLADYWRKKFDPDATSECMDLISTLEQSDKLHSNNKEIIVWSKEFRTIARKYYTKDETTFLVFQNALKELYQSSAPRSSAPLQTPVNSESQNIILKQNAKKWVSTYSQLYENQNELDRDEWNAVRFLANFWKNGTFNETSRKECEQYISILIASDKLHSNNKNIITWSKDFRGIAKTYYTKDSKTFEGFKKFMTKYTRENPIQERTPQERIPQTPPRQTSPSIEITGLVIANTDEKGDPIPSNQAELDTRSCYLQPRIDYRVLRGGSSVDIWYKLYAPDRTLMTASNSKSGYTWYGNVPLTGSRSAYPLNGFGSMSGNVFSAGQWIIEFFENDLQIATYTFTIKQHRTSTPPPQSRV
;
A
#
# COMPACT_ATOMS: atom_id res chain seq x y z
N MET A 1 -5.58 43.84 16.66
CA MET A 1 -5.40 42.51 17.28
C MET A 1 -4.20 42.59 18.22
N ASP A 2 -4.28 42.01 19.42
CA ASP A 2 -3.18 41.99 20.39
C ASP A 2 -2.00 41.15 19.86
N LYS A 3 -0.82 41.77 19.75
CA LYS A 3 0.41 41.15 19.20
C LYS A 3 0.91 40.00 20.07
N THR A 4 0.68 40.04 21.38
CA THR A 4 1.10 39.00 22.32
C THR A 4 0.22 37.75 22.14
N LEU A 5 -1.10 37.97 22.04
CA LEU A 5 -2.07 36.89 21.79
C LEU A 5 -1.83 36.23 20.43
N LEU A 6 -1.59 37.02 19.37
CA LEU A 6 -1.29 36.51 18.02
C LEU A 6 -0.04 35.61 18.01
N LYS A 7 1.04 36.01 18.72
CA LYS A 7 2.26 35.18 18.82
C LYS A 7 1.99 33.84 19.53
N LEU A 8 1.21 33.87 20.61
CA LEU A 8 0.81 32.65 21.33
C LEU A 8 -0.01 31.72 20.42
N GLU A 9 -0.98 32.26 19.70
CA GLU A 9 -1.85 31.50 18.79
C GLU A 9 -1.06 30.91 17.61
N ILE A 10 -0.05 31.62 17.09
CA ILE A 10 0.86 31.07 16.07
C ILE A 10 1.74 29.94 16.63
N GLY A 11 2.21 30.08 17.88
CA GLY A 11 2.94 29.01 18.57
C GLY A 11 2.09 27.74 18.65
N LYS A 12 0.87 27.87 19.18
CA LYS A 12 -0.11 26.79 19.27
C LYS A 12 -0.46 26.19 17.89
N TRP A 13 -0.62 27.02 16.87
CA TRP A 13 -0.88 26.58 15.50
C TRP A 13 0.23 25.66 14.98
N ASN A 14 1.49 26.07 15.12
CA ASN A 14 2.64 25.29 14.65
C ASN A 14 2.82 23.99 15.46
N GLU A 15 2.57 24.04 16.76
CA GLU A 15 2.62 22.86 17.62
C GLU A 15 1.52 21.85 17.25
N ALA A 16 0.29 22.33 17.04
CA ALA A 16 -0.82 21.52 16.57
C ALA A 16 -0.54 20.91 15.19
N CYS A 17 -0.03 21.70 14.23
CA CYS A 17 0.38 21.20 12.92
C CYS A 17 1.44 20.09 13.03
N ARG A 18 2.46 20.27 13.88
CA ARG A 18 3.53 19.29 14.09
C ARG A 18 3.01 18.02 14.74
N PHE A 19 2.19 18.16 15.79
CA PHE A 19 1.61 17.02 16.50
C PHE A 19 0.70 16.21 15.59
N LEU A 20 -0.27 16.85 14.93
CA LEU A 20 -1.23 16.16 14.04
C LEU A 20 -0.52 15.48 12.87
N LYS A 21 0.53 16.09 12.32
CA LYS A 21 1.39 15.47 11.30
C LYS A 21 2.13 14.24 11.83
N SER A 22 2.57 14.24 13.09
CA SER A 22 3.17 13.05 13.71
C SER A 22 2.18 11.90 13.90
N LYS A 23 0.88 12.21 13.91
CA LYS A 23 -0.24 11.28 14.08
C LYS A 23 -0.93 10.92 12.77
N GLN A 24 -0.34 11.24 11.62
CA GLN A 24 -0.94 11.01 10.29
C GLN A 24 -1.47 9.58 10.09
N THR A 25 -0.77 8.56 10.61
CA THR A 25 -1.18 7.15 10.47
C THR A 25 -2.36 6.74 11.35
N GLU A 26 -2.69 7.55 12.36
CA GLU A 26 -3.80 7.35 13.29
C GLU A 26 -5.06 8.14 12.86
N LEU A 27 -4.94 9.03 11.86
CA LEU A 27 -6.03 9.84 11.33
C LEU A 27 -6.65 9.17 10.10
N SER A 28 -7.97 9.32 9.92
CA SER A 28 -8.62 8.92 8.66
C SER A 28 -8.16 9.80 7.49
N THR A 29 -8.37 9.31 6.27
CA THR A 29 -8.04 10.06 5.05
C THR A 29 -8.73 11.43 5.02
N ALA A 30 -10.00 11.49 5.42
CA ALA A 30 -10.77 12.73 5.43
C ALA A 30 -10.20 13.75 6.44
N GLU A 31 -9.80 13.29 7.63
CA GLU A 31 -9.17 14.12 8.65
C GLU A 31 -7.81 14.66 8.20
N TRP A 32 -6.98 13.78 7.64
CA TRP A 32 -5.66 14.19 7.17
C TRP A 32 -5.75 15.20 6.02
N THR A 33 -6.64 14.97 5.05
CA THR A 33 -6.88 15.91 3.95
C THR A 33 -7.38 17.27 4.45
N ALA A 34 -8.27 17.28 5.46
CA ALA A 34 -8.72 18.53 6.07
C ALA A 34 -7.59 19.28 6.81
N ILE A 35 -6.76 18.56 7.57
CA ILE A 35 -5.60 19.14 8.28
C ILE A 35 -4.58 19.71 7.29
N GLU A 36 -4.21 18.95 6.26
CA GLU A 36 -3.23 19.38 5.26
C GLU A 36 -3.73 20.62 4.49
N THR A 37 -5.01 20.62 4.10
CA THR A 37 -5.61 21.73 3.34
C THR A 37 -5.67 23.00 4.17
N LEU A 38 -6.08 22.93 5.44
CA LEU A 38 -6.12 24.07 6.37
C LEU A 38 -4.71 24.54 6.76
N ALA A 39 -3.75 23.63 6.94
CA ALA A 39 -2.36 23.96 7.29
C ALA A 39 -1.65 24.77 6.21
N ASP A 40 -2.00 24.53 4.94
CA ASP A 40 -1.43 25.23 3.78
C ASP A 40 -2.29 26.42 3.31
N TYR A 41 -3.50 26.58 3.84
CA TYR A 41 -4.47 27.59 3.39
C TYR A 41 -3.94 29.03 3.50
N TRP A 42 -3.17 29.36 4.54
CA TRP A 42 -2.55 30.69 4.69
C TRP A 42 -1.62 31.07 3.53
N ARG A 43 -1.16 30.12 2.70
CA ARG A 43 -0.34 30.40 1.51
C ARG A 43 -1.16 30.87 0.30
N LYS A 44 -2.48 30.69 0.34
CA LYS A 44 -3.41 31.16 -0.70
C LYS A 44 -3.69 32.67 -0.55
N LYS A 45 -4.24 33.29 -1.60
CA LYS A 45 -4.84 34.62 -1.49
C LYS A 45 -6.15 34.50 -0.72
N PHE A 46 -6.53 35.55 0.01
CA PHE A 46 -7.84 35.59 0.66
C PHE A 46 -8.93 35.50 -0.42
N ASP A 47 -9.89 34.63 -0.20
CA ASP A 47 -11.05 34.42 -1.07
C ASP A 47 -12.28 34.31 -0.16
N PRO A 48 -13.25 35.25 -0.26
CA PRO A 48 -14.48 35.22 0.52
C PRO A 48 -15.28 33.92 0.32
N ASP A 49 -15.28 33.36 -0.89
CA ASP A 49 -16.06 32.15 -1.23
C ASP A 49 -15.40 30.88 -0.66
N ALA A 50 -14.08 30.91 -0.48
CA ALA A 50 -13.33 29.83 0.17
C ALA A 50 -13.52 29.79 1.70
N THR A 51 -14.24 30.76 2.28
CA THR A 51 -14.71 30.70 3.68
C THR A 51 -15.62 29.49 3.93
N SER A 52 -16.49 29.17 2.96
CA SER A 52 -17.37 28.00 3.05
C SER A 52 -16.57 26.70 3.05
N GLU A 53 -15.57 26.60 2.16
CA GLU A 53 -14.65 25.45 2.09
C GLU A 53 -13.91 25.26 3.42
N CYS A 54 -13.38 26.33 4.01
CA CYS A 54 -12.71 26.26 5.32
C CYS A 54 -13.66 25.78 6.43
N MET A 55 -14.92 26.24 6.43
CA MET A 55 -15.92 25.82 7.40
C MET A 55 -16.29 24.34 7.26
N ASP A 56 -16.38 23.82 6.04
CA ASP A 56 -16.65 22.40 5.76
C ASP A 56 -15.50 21.49 6.23
N LEU A 57 -14.25 21.92 5.99
CA LEU A 57 -13.07 21.22 6.48
C LEU A 57 -13.02 21.21 8.01
N ILE A 58 -13.37 22.33 8.66
CA ILE A 58 -13.45 22.42 10.12
C ILE A 58 -14.57 21.51 10.66
N SER A 59 -15.75 21.49 10.02
CA SER A 59 -16.87 20.62 10.39
C SER A 59 -16.50 19.14 10.30
N THR A 60 -15.74 18.77 9.25
CA THR A 60 -15.20 17.41 9.07
C THR A 60 -14.32 17.01 10.25
N LEU A 61 -13.46 17.91 10.73
CA LEU A 61 -12.60 17.66 11.89
C LEU A 61 -13.40 17.56 13.20
N GLU A 62 -14.46 18.37 13.38
CA GLU A 62 -15.34 18.28 14.56
C GLU A 62 -16.10 16.95 14.61
N GLN A 63 -16.61 16.48 13.47
CA GLN A 63 -17.30 15.19 13.38
C GLN A 63 -16.36 14.01 13.62
N SER A 64 -15.07 14.19 13.37
CA SER A 64 -14.07 13.12 13.50
C SER A 64 -13.55 12.92 14.92
N ASP A 65 -13.82 13.85 15.85
CA ASP A 65 -13.46 13.69 17.26
C ASP A 65 -14.02 12.39 17.88
N LYS A 66 -15.19 11.94 17.41
CA LYS A 66 -15.81 10.68 17.87
C LYS A 66 -14.99 9.44 17.53
N LEU A 67 -14.09 9.53 16.55
CA LEU A 67 -13.21 8.44 16.12
C LEU A 67 -12.02 8.27 17.08
N HIS A 68 -11.74 9.28 17.92
CA HIS A 68 -10.57 9.34 18.79
C HIS A 68 -10.92 9.27 20.27
N SER A 69 -12.01 8.59 20.63
CA SER A 69 -12.44 8.41 22.03
C SER A 69 -11.35 7.81 22.93
N ASN A 70 -10.46 6.99 22.35
CA ASN A 70 -9.30 6.37 23.00
C ASN A 70 -8.00 7.22 22.93
N ASN A 71 -7.98 8.31 22.15
CA ASN A 71 -6.81 9.18 22.00
C ASN A 71 -7.21 10.66 22.21
N LYS A 72 -7.30 11.05 23.49
CA LYS A 72 -7.71 12.40 23.90
C LYS A 72 -6.75 13.49 23.41
N GLU A 73 -5.48 13.18 23.18
CA GLU A 73 -4.51 14.16 22.70
C GLU A 73 -4.79 14.59 21.26
N ILE A 74 -5.19 13.65 20.38
CA ILE A 74 -5.61 13.98 19.01
C ILE A 74 -6.81 14.94 19.03
N ILE A 75 -7.80 14.67 19.88
CA ILE A 75 -8.97 15.55 20.03
C ILE A 75 -8.54 16.95 20.50
N VAL A 76 -7.67 17.04 21.50
CA VAL A 76 -7.19 18.33 22.04
C VAL A 76 -6.45 19.14 20.97
N TRP A 77 -5.50 18.52 20.26
CA TRP A 77 -4.71 19.20 19.23
C TRP A 77 -5.52 19.52 17.97
N SER A 78 -6.47 18.65 17.58
CA SER A 78 -7.45 18.92 16.52
C SER A 78 -8.34 20.12 16.86
N LYS A 79 -8.80 20.21 18.11
CA LYS A 79 -9.61 21.33 18.60
C LYS A 79 -8.84 22.64 18.62
N GLU A 80 -7.59 22.65 19.09
CA GLU A 80 -6.73 23.84 19.07
C GLU A 80 -6.46 24.28 17.62
N PHE A 81 -6.10 23.34 16.73
CA PHE A 81 -5.89 23.60 15.30
C PHE A 81 -7.12 24.26 14.64
N ARG A 82 -8.30 23.63 14.76
CA ARG A 82 -9.51 24.13 14.10
C ARG A 82 -10.05 25.42 14.71
N THR A 83 -9.83 25.66 16.01
CA THR A 83 -10.21 26.92 16.66
C THR A 83 -9.44 28.09 16.06
N ILE A 84 -8.13 27.91 15.85
CA ILE A 84 -7.27 28.91 15.23
C ILE A 84 -7.64 29.08 13.74
N ALA A 85 -7.83 27.97 13.00
CA ALA A 85 -8.26 28.03 11.60
C ALA A 85 -9.59 28.79 11.44
N ARG A 86 -10.60 28.49 12.27
CA ARG A 86 -11.89 29.17 12.29
C ARG A 86 -11.72 30.66 12.54
N LYS A 87 -10.93 31.03 13.54
CA LYS A 87 -10.70 32.43 13.90
C LYS A 87 -10.09 33.24 12.76
N TYR A 88 -9.15 32.65 12.01
CA TYR A 88 -8.33 33.38 11.05
C TYR A 88 -8.73 33.23 9.59
N TYR A 89 -9.40 32.14 9.22
CA TYR A 89 -9.76 31.88 7.82
C TYR A 89 -11.21 32.19 7.51
N THR A 90 -12.10 32.31 8.52
CA THR A 90 -13.54 32.42 8.28
C THR A 90 -14.17 33.74 8.75
N LYS A 91 -13.36 34.70 9.19
CA LYS A 91 -13.86 35.95 9.79
C LYS A 91 -13.95 37.10 8.79
N ASP A 92 -12.80 37.59 8.34
CA ASP A 92 -12.68 38.72 7.42
C ASP A 92 -11.24 38.77 6.86
N GLU A 93 -11.07 39.48 5.74
CA GLU A 93 -9.78 39.61 5.05
C GLU A 93 -8.68 40.19 5.96
N THR A 94 -9.02 41.15 6.81
CA THR A 94 -8.05 41.81 7.70
C THR A 94 -7.50 40.82 8.71
N THR A 95 -8.38 40.00 9.30
CA THR A 95 -8.01 38.95 10.25
C THR A 95 -7.14 37.88 9.58
N PHE A 96 -7.48 37.46 8.35
CA PHE A 96 -6.66 36.52 7.56
C PHE A 96 -5.26 37.07 7.28
N LEU A 97 -5.17 38.31 6.79
CA LEU A 97 -3.88 38.93 6.43
C LEU A 97 -2.98 39.13 7.65
N VAL A 98 -3.53 39.45 8.82
CA VAL A 98 -2.76 39.54 10.07
C VAL A 98 -2.09 38.21 10.40
N PHE A 99 -2.82 37.10 10.30
CA PHE A 99 -2.28 35.77 10.56
C PHE A 99 -1.29 35.32 9.50
N GLN A 100 -1.61 35.55 8.23
CA GLN A 100 -0.73 35.25 7.10
C GLN A 100 0.60 36.01 7.24
N ASN A 101 0.57 37.29 7.56
CA ASN A 101 1.78 38.10 7.71
C ASN A 101 2.61 37.66 8.92
N ALA A 102 1.97 37.31 10.03
CA ALA A 102 2.69 36.84 11.20
C ALA A 102 3.30 35.43 11.01
N LEU A 103 2.64 34.54 10.27
CA LEU A 103 3.25 33.29 9.82
C LEU A 103 4.42 33.56 8.86
N LYS A 104 4.27 34.46 7.88
CA LYS A 104 5.36 34.89 6.99
C LYS A 104 6.55 35.43 7.79
N GLU A 105 6.33 36.32 8.75
CA GLU A 105 7.36 36.87 9.62
C GLU A 105 8.05 35.77 10.43
N LEU A 106 7.32 34.79 10.97
CA LEU A 106 7.91 33.69 11.73
C LEU A 106 8.79 32.79 10.84
N TYR A 107 8.34 32.46 9.63
CA TYR A 107 9.12 31.68 8.67
C TYR A 107 10.27 32.50 8.03
N GLN A 108 10.20 33.83 8.04
CA GLN A 108 11.26 34.74 7.55
C GLN A 108 12.29 35.11 8.63
N SER A 109 11.88 35.24 9.91
CA SER A 109 12.75 35.64 11.03
C SER A 109 13.62 34.50 11.58
N SER A 110 13.35 33.25 11.17
CA SER A 110 14.23 32.10 11.38
C SER A 110 15.47 32.06 10.46
N ALA A 111 15.74 33.12 9.69
CA ALA A 111 16.99 33.31 8.94
C ALA A 111 18.02 34.15 9.75
N PRO A 112 19.32 33.80 9.79
CA PRO A 112 20.31 34.55 10.55
C PRO A 112 20.52 35.96 9.98
N ARG A 113 20.50 36.99 10.85
CA ARG A 113 20.89 38.37 10.52
C ARG A 113 22.42 38.47 10.38
N SER A 114 22.90 38.95 9.23
CA SER A 114 24.12 39.74 9.16
C SER A 114 24.03 40.76 8.02
N SER A 115 24.60 41.93 8.29
CA SER A 115 24.46 43.21 7.60
C SER A 115 25.43 43.43 6.43
N ALA A 116 25.00 44.29 5.51
CA ALA A 116 25.72 45.00 4.43
C ALA A 116 25.71 44.36 3.02
N PRO A 117 25.64 45.20 1.96
CA PRO A 117 24.81 44.94 0.79
C PRO A 117 25.60 44.41 -0.41
N LEU A 118 25.06 43.42 -1.12
CA LEU A 118 25.25 43.18 -2.55
C LEU A 118 24.22 42.15 -3.03
N GLN A 119 23.87 42.27 -4.30
CA GLN A 119 22.67 41.77 -4.98
C GLN A 119 22.48 40.23 -4.93
N THR A 120 21.20 39.83 -4.79
CA THR A 120 20.49 38.53 -4.97
C THR A 120 21.23 37.30 -5.57
N PRO A 121 20.82 36.03 -5.25
CA PRO A 121 19.42 35.61 -5.02
C PRO A 121 19.14 34.66 -3.83
N VAL A 122 18.17 35.04 -2.99
CA VAL A 122 17.68 34.33 -1.78
C VAL A 122 16.76 33.12 -2.09
N ASN A 123 16.56 32.77 -3.36
CA ASN A 123 15.68 31.64 -3.75
C ASN A 123 16.41 30.26 -3.79
N SER A 124 17.73 30.23 -3.65
CA SER A 124 18.52 29.00 -3.83
C SER A 124 18.56 28.13 -2.57
N GLU A 125 18.57 28.72 -1.38
CA GLU A 125 18.89 27.98 -0.14
C GLU A 125 17.71 27.14 0.37
N SER A 126 16.50 27.70 0.42
CA SER A 126 15.27 26.94 0.75
C SER A 126 14.94 25.87 -0.31
N GLN A 127 15.15 26.19 -1.59
CA GLN A 127 15.02 25.19 -2.67
C GLN A 127 16.06 24.09 -2.53
N ASN A 128 17.31 24.42 -2.16
CA ASN A 128 18.37 23.44 -1.90
C ASN A 128 18.07 22.58 -0.66
N ILE A 129 17.44 23.12 0.38
CA ILE A 129 17.02 22.34 1.56
C ILE A 129 15.92 21.34 1.20
N ILE A 130 14.89 21.76 0.47
CA ILE A 130 13.81 20.89 -0.01
C ILE A 130 14.36 19.84 -0.99
N LEU A 131 15.22 20.25 -1.94
CA LEU A 131 15.90 19.35 -2.86
C LEU A 131 16.76 18.32 -2.11
N LYS A 132 17.48 18.73 -1.06
CA LYS A 132 18.27 17.84 -0.22
C LYS A 132 17.40 16.86 0.57
N GLN A 133 16.29 17.33 1.14
CA GLN A 133 15.33 16.47 1.85
C GLN A 133 14.69 15.46 0.89
N ASN A 134 14.24 15.91 -0.28
CA ASN A 134 13.64 15.06 -1.29
C ASN A 134 14.66 14.09 -1.89
N ALA A 135 15.90 14.49 -2.14
CA ALA A 135 16.98 13.59 -2.58
C ALA A 135 17.28 12.53 -1.51
N LYS A 136 17.40 12.92 -0.25
CA LYS A 136 17.59 11.99 0.87
C LYS A 136 16.43 11.00 0.98
N LYS A 137 15.20 11.51 0.92
CA LYS A 137 13.98 10.71 0.99
C LYS A 137 13.89 9.74 -0.18
N TRP A 138 14.16 10.20 -1.39
CA TRP A 138 14.21 9.38 -2.61
C TRP A 138 15.22 8.24 -2.51
N VAL A 139 16.47 8.54 -2.11
CA VAL A 139 17.52 7.51 -1.96
C VAL A 139 17.13 6.51 -0.88
N SER A 140 16.63 7.00 0.26
CA SER A 140 16.18 6.13 1.34
C SER A 140 15.04 5.21 0.90
N THR A 141 14.01 5.73 0.24
CA THR A 141 12.85 4.93 -0.16
C THR A 141 13.18 3.97 -1.30
N TYR A 142 14.03 4.38 -2.25
CA TYR A 142 14.53 3.48 -3.28
C TYR A 142 15.36 2.34 -2.67
N SER A 143 16.28 2.62 -1.74
CA SER A 143 17.04 1.57 -1.06
C SER A 143 16.13 0.59 -0.31
N GLN A 144 15.07 1.08 0.36
CA GLN A 144 14.09 0.21 1.01
C GLN A 144 13.33 -0.64 -0.01
N LEU A 145 12.86 -0.07 -1.12
CA LEU A 145 12.18 -0.83 -2.19
C LEU A 145 13.12 -1.85 -2.84
N TYR A 146 14.40 -1.51 -3.02
CA TYR A 146 15.40 -2.42 -3.56
C TYR A 146 15.70 -3.59 -2.60
N GLU A 147 15.85 -3.31 -1.31
CA GLU A 147 16.03 -4.35 -0.28
C GLU A 147 14.83 -5.32 -0.24
N ASN A 148 13.63 -4.82 -0.53
CA ASN A 148 12.39 -5.60 -0.53
C ASN A 148 11.90 -5.97 -1.94
N GLN A 149 12.78 -6.00 -2.94
CA GLN A 149 12.39 -6.23 -4.34
C GLN A 149 11.66 -7.57 -4.57
N ASN A 150 11.92 -8.57 -3.72
CA ASN A 150 11.29 -9.89 -3.82
C ASN A 150 9.82 -9.88 -3.36
N GLU A 151 9.40 -8.84 -2.64
CA GLU A 151 8.00 -8.65 -2.22
C GLU A 151 7.19 -7.87 -3.26
N LEU A 152 7.86 -7.14 -4.14
CA LEU A 152 7.23 -6.37 -5.22
C LEU A 152 6.86 -7.31 -6.37
N ASP A 153 5.71 -7.08 -7.00
CA ASP A 153 5.37 -7.81 -8.22
C ASP A 153 6.30 -7.39 -9.38
N ARG A 154 6.27 -8.15 -10.49
CA ARG A 154 7.16 -7.92 -11.64
C ARG A 154 6.98 -6.52 -12.26
N ASP A 155 5.75 -6.06 -12.42
CA ASP A 155 5.44 -4.79 -13.07
C ASP A 155 5.72 -3.61 -12.13
N GLU A 156 5.46 -3.80 -10.84
CA GLU A 156 5.80 -2.87 -9.78
C GLU A 156 7.33 -2.68 -9.69
N TRP A 157 8.10 -3.76 -9.67
CA TRP A 157 9.56 -3.66 -9.64
C TRP A 157 10.13 -3.06 -10.92
N ASN A 158 9.56 -3.39 -12.08
CA ASN A 158 9.92 -2.74 -13.34
C ASN A 158 9.66 -1.22 -13.28
N ALA A 159 8.54 -0.79 -12.70
CA ALA A 159 8.22 0.62 -12.51
C ALA A 159 9.21 1.32 -11.57
N VAL A 160 9.55 0.70 -10.43
CA VAL A 160 10.57 1.23 -9.51
C VAL A 160 11.91 1.37 -10.24
N ARG A 161 12.37 0.33 -10.95
CA ARG A 161 13.65 0.34 -11.67
C ARG A 161 13.69 1.39 -12.78
N PHE A 162 12.61 1.55 -13.54
CA PHE A 162 12.52 2.56 -14.60
C PHE A 162 12.67 3.96 -14.00
N LEU A 163 11.85 4.31 -13.01
CA LEU A 163 11.89 5.62 -12.35
C LEU A 163 13.21 5.87 -11.61
N ALA A 164 13.85 4.80 -11.09
CA ALA A 164 15.16 4.85 -10.46
C ALA A 164 16.29 5.23 -11.43
N ASN A 165 16.20 4.76 -12.67
CA ASN A 165 17.19 5.02 -13.71
C ASN A 165 16.88 6.28 -14.52
N PHE A 166 15.63 6.74 -14.53
CA PHE A 166 15.21 7.87 -15.35
C PHE A 166 15.96 9.17 -15.03
N TRP A 167 16.16 9.51 -13.75
CA TRP A 167 16.92 10.73 -13.43
C TRP A 167 18.40 10.62 -13.83
N LYS A 168 18.99 9.41 -13.86
CA LYS A 168 20.39 9.20 -14.23
C LYS A 168 20.58 9.35 -15.74
N ASN A 169 19.79 8.62 -16.51
CA ASN A 169 20.03 8.39 -17.93
C ASN A 169 18.96 9.00 -18.85
N GLY A 170 17.83 9.43 -18.29
CA GLY A 170 16.72 9.98 -19.03
C GLY A 170 16.96 11.41 -19.49
N THR A 171 16.22 11.76 -20.54
CA THR A 171 16.13 13.10 -21.12
C THR A 171 14.67 13.52 -21.08
N PHE A 172 14.37 14.69 -20.52
CA PHE A 172 13.00 15.16 -20.42
C PHE A 172 12.43 15.55 -21.80
N ASN A 173 11.36 14.86 -22.19
CA ASN A 173 10.50 15.18 -23.33
C ASN A 173 9.08 14.63 -23.08
N GLU A 174 8.13 14.99 -23.94
CA GLU A 174 6.71 14.62 -23.75
C GLU A 174 6.48 13.10 -23.72
N THR A 175 7.23 12.32 -24.51
CA THR A 175 7.15 10.85 -24.51
C THR A 175 7.61 10.28 -23.17
N SER A 176 8.80 10.68 -22.70
CA SER A 176 9.36 10.23 -21.43
C SER A 176 8.54 10.65 -20.22
N ARG A 177 7.87 11.82 -20.30
CA ARG A 177 6.92 12.28 -19.29
C ARG A 177 5.74 11.34 -19.17
N LYS A 178 5.12 10.98 -20.30
CA LYS A 178 3.99 10.04 -20.34
C LYS A 178 4.40 8.65 -19.84
N GLU A 179 5.59 8.18 -20.20
CA GLU A 179 6.14 6.93 -19.67
C GLU A 179 6.30 6.99 -18.13
N CYS A 180 6.84 8.09 -17.60
CA CYS A 180 6.94 8.27 -16.14
C CYS A 180 5.56 8.28 -15.46
N GLU A 181 4.56 8.96 -16.04
CA GLU A 181 3.19 8.99 -15.54
C GLU A 181 2.54 7.60 -15.56
N GLN A 182 2.81 6.79 -16.60
CA GLN A 182 2.37 5.40 -16.68
C GLN A 182 2.97 4.53 -15.57
N TYR A 183 4.30 4.58 -15.38
CA TYR A 183 4.95 3.82 -14.31
C TYR A 183 4.53 4.28 -12.91
N ILE A 184 4.29 5.58 -12.70
CA ILE A 184 3.69 6.08 -11.45
C ILE A 184 2.29 5.49 -11.25
N SER A 185 1.49 5.37 -12.31
CA SER A 185 0.15 4.79 -12.24
C SER A 185 0.18 3.29 -11.90
N ILE A 186 1.17 2.56 -12.41
CA ILE A 186 1.43 1.16 -12.02
C ILE A 186 1.70 1.08 -10.51
N LEU A 187 2.61 1.91 -9.99
CA LEU A 187 2.90 1.93 -8.55
C LEU A 187 1.70 2.31 -7.68
N ILE A 188 0.80 3.16 -8.16
CA ILE A 188 -0.46 3.48 -7.45
C ILE A 188 -1.37 2.25 -7.45
N ALA A 189 -1.50 1.56 -8.58
CA ALA A 189 -2.34 0.37 -8.69
C ALA A 189 -1.81 -0.80 -7.85
N SER A 190 -0.48 -0.92 -7.68
CA SER A 190 0.16 -1.96 -6.88
C SER A 190 0.00 -1.78 -5.37
N ASP A 191 -0.39 -0.59 -4.87
CA ASP A 191 -0.67 -0.38 -3.44
C ASP A 191 -1.66 -1.42 -2.87
N LYS A 192 -2.63 -1.86 -3.68
CA LYS A 192 -3.65 -2.84 -3.28
C LYS A 192 -3.07 -4.25 -3.03
N LEU A 193 -1.89 -4.53 -3.59
CA LEU A 193 -1.19 -5.81 -3.44
C LEU A 193 -0.45 -5.91 -2.10
N HIS A 194 -0.23 -4.76 -1.46
CA HIS A 194 0.54 -4.62 -0.22
C HIS A 194 -0.32 -4.24 0.99
N SER A 195 -1.61 -4.59 0.99
CA SER A 195 -2.53 -4.28 2.09
C SER A 195 -1.99 -4.71 3.47
N ASN A 196 -1.23 -5.81 3.50
CA ASN A 196 -0.57 -6.35 4.68
C ASN A 196 0.85 -5.82 4.91
N ASN A 197 1.47 -5.16 3.93
CA ASN A 197 2.79 -4.52 4.05
C ASN A 197 2.69 -3.00 3.85
N LYS A 198 2.25 -2.32 4.92
CA LYS A 198 2.12 -0.85 4.93
C LYS A 198 3.44 -0.12 4.68
N ASN A 199 4.58 -0.76 4.96
CA ASN A 199 5.90 -0.17 4.74
C ASN A 199 6.19 -0.05 3.24
N ILE A 200 5.94 -1.10 2.45
CA ILE A 200 6.07 -1.04 0.98
C ILE A 200 5.17 0.03 0.39
N ILE A 201 3.91 0.11 0.82
CA ILE A 201 2.98 1.18 0.39
C ILE A 201 3.57 2.56 0.71
N THR A 202 4.15 2.73 1.90
CA THR A 202 4.70 4.01 2.35
C THR A 202 5.93 4.39 1.52
N TRP A 203 6.87 3.47 1.34
CA TRP A 203 8.07 3.70 0.52
C TRP A 203 7.71 3.95 -0.95
N SER A 204 6.76 3.21 -1.51
CA SER A 204 6.24 3.40 -2.86
C SER A 204 5.58 4.77 -3.04
N LYS A 205 4.72 5.19 -2.10
CA LYS A 205 4.08 6.52 -2.09
C LYS A 205 5.09 7.64 -2.08
N ASP A 206 6.07 7.54 -1.20
CA ASP A 206 7.12 8.55 -1.05
C ASP A 206 8.01 8.62 -2.29
N PHE A 207 8.45 7.47 -2.80
CA PHE A 207 9.27 7.36 -4.00
C PHE A 207 8.56 7.93 -5.24
N ARG A 208 7.33 7.48 -5.50
CA ARG A 208 6.55 7.91 -6.67
C ARG A 208 6.06 9.35 -6.55
N GLY A 209 5.84 9.85 -5.34
CA GLY A 209 5.48 11.26 -5.10
C GLY A 209 6.61 12.21 -5.48
N ILE A 210 7.85 11.84 -5.15
CA ILE A 210 9.04 12.59 -5.59
C ILE A 210 9.20 12.47 -7.10
N ALA A 211 9.09 11.26 -7.67
CA ALA A 211 9.14 11.06 -9.11
C ALA A 211 8.09 11.90 -9.86
N LYS A 212 6.84 11.93 -9.38
CA LYS A 212 5.78 12.78 -9.93
C LYS A 212 6.12 14.26 -9.87
N THR A 213 6.74 14.71 -8.78
CA THR A 213 7.11 16.13 -8.61
C THR A 213 8.19 16.56 -9.61
N TYR A 214 9.19 15.70 -9.84
CA TYR A 214 10.39 16.09 -10.57
C TYR A 214 10.47 15.56 -12.01
N TYR A 215 9.80 14.45 -12.34
CA TYR A 215 9.93 13.81 -13.65
C TYR A 215 8.79 14.17 -14.60
N THR A 216 7.66 14.68 -14.08
CA THR A 216 6.46 14.92 -14.88
C THR A 216 6.03 16.38 -14.95
N LYS A 217 6.74 17.29 -14.28
CA LYS A 217 6.35 18.70 -14.18
C LYS A 217 6.79 19.53 -15.38
N ASP A 218 8.10 19.73 -15.54
CA ASP A 218 8.70 20.50 -16.62
C ASP A 218 10.21 20.19 -16.71
N SER A 219 10.80 20.50 -17.87
CA SER A 219 12.23 20.23 -18.15
C SER A 219 13.17 20.91 -17.15
N LYS A 220 12.87 22.14 -16.72
CA LYS A 220 13.72 22.89 -15.79
C LYS A 220 13.74 22.23 -14.41
N THR A 221 12.57 21.76 -13.95
CA THR A 221 12.44 21.02 -12.69
C THR A 221 13.18 19.68 -12.74
N PHE A 222 13.07 18.94 -13.85
CA PHE A 222 13.78 17.67 -14.03
C PHE A 222 15.30 17.86 -14.06
N GLU A 223 15.80 18.77 -14.90
CA GLU A 223 17.25 19.00 -15.03
C GLU A 223 17.87 19.55 -13.74
N GLY A 224 17.12 20.39 -13.01
CA GLY A 224 17.52 20.86 -11.67
C GLY A 224 17.68 19.71 -10.68
N PHE A 225 16.71 18.79 -10.65
CA PHE A 225 16.77 17.61 -9.79
C PHE A 225 17.88 16.64 -10.21
N LYS A 226 18.03 16.36 -11.51
CA LYS A 226 19.09 15.51 -12.08
C LYS A 226 20.48 16.01 -11.71
N LYS A 227 20.74 17.31 -11.89
CA LYS A 227 22.01 17.94 -11.51
C LYS A 227 22.27 17.82 -10.01
N PHE A 228 21.25 18.04 -9.19
CA PHE A 228 21.36 17.91 -7.74
C PHE A 228 21.62 16.47 -7.31
N MET A 229 20.84 15.51 -7.81
CA MET A 229 20.97 14.08 -7.52
C MET A 229 22.35 13.54 -7.95
N THR A 230 22.88 13.99 -9.08
CA THR A 230 24.23 13.63 -9.54
C THR A 230 25.31 14.06 -8.54
N LYS A 231 25.18 15.26 -7.95
CA LYS A 231 26.08 15.71 -6.88
C LYS A 231 25.85 14.94 -5.58
N TYR A 232 24.58 14.83 -5.16
CA TYR A 232 24.20 14.21 -3.90
C TYR A 232 24.63 12.74 -3.82
N THR A 233 24.41 11.96 -4.89
CA THR A 233 24.76 10.53 -4.92
C THR A 233 26.25 10.26 -5.07
N ARG A 234 27.03 11.24 -5.57
CA ARG A 234 28.50 11.20 -5.52
C ARG A 234 29.00 11.30 -4.07
N GLU A 235 28.37 12.16 -3.27
CA GLU A 235 28.69 12.35 -1.85
C GLU A 235 28.03 11.28 -0.95
N ASN A 236 26.93 10.68 -1.41
CA ASN A 236 26.12 9.69 -0.68
C ASN A 236 25.76 8.53 -1.64
N PRO A 237 26.66 7.57 -1.87
CA PRO A 237 26.43 6.47 -2.79
C PRO A 237 25.16 5.70 -2.45
N ILE A 238 24.34 5.41 -3.46
CA ILE A 238 23.15 4.57 -3.29
C ILE A 238 23.63 3.16 -2.95
N GLN A 239 23.31 2.70 -1.74
CA GLN A 239 23.63 1.35 -1.32
C GLN A 239 22.55 0.40 -1.86
N GLU A 240 22.88 -0.27 -2.95
CA GLU A 240 22.13 -1.43 -3.47
C GLU A 240 22.68 -2.67 -2.77
N ARG A 241 22.26 -2.89 -1.52
CA ARG A 241 22.65 -4.09 -0.78
C ARG A 241 21.89 -5.28 -1.35
N THR A 242 22.58 -6.40 -1.53
CA THR A 242 21.95 -7.69 -1.84
C THR A 242 20.87 -7.95 -0.79
N PRO A 243 19.65 -8.42 -1.17
CA PRO A 243 18.59 -8.69 -0.22
C PRO A 243 19.13 -9.53 0.94
N GLN A 244 19.24 -8.95 2.13
CA GLN A 244 19.54 -9.71 3.33
C GLN A 244 18.25 -10.43 3.72
N GLU A 245 18.31 -11.75 3.95
CA GLU A 245 17.27 -12.48 4.67
C GLU A 245 17.08 -11.85 6.06
N ARG A 246 16.22 -10.84 6.15
CA ARG A 246 15.78 -10.31 7.44
C ARG A 246 14.52 -11.04 7.86
N ILE A 247 14.60 -11.64 9.03
CA ILE A 247 13.46 -12.14 9.79
C ILE A 247 12.50 -10.94 9.99
N PRO A 248 11.25 -10.99 9.48
CA PRO A 248 10.40 -9.82 9.35
C PRO A 248 9.92 -9.26 10.70
N GLN A 249 10.10 -7.94 10.91
CA GLN A 249 9.47 -7.17 11.98
C GLN A 249 8.11 -6.61 11.50
N THR A 250 7.12 -7.49 11.43
CA THR A 250 5.68 -7.14 11.43
C THR A 250 5.21 -7.04 12.90
N PRO A 251 4.08 -6.37 13.24
CA PRO A 251 3.42 -6.60 14.55
C PRO A 251 3.31 -8.11 14.72
N PRO A 252 3.61 -8.67 15.91
CA PRO A 252 4.11 -10.04 16.05
C PRO A 252 3.41 -10.93 15.04
N ARG A 253 4.16 -11.34 14.01
CA ARG A 253 3.72 -12.35 13.02
C ARG A 253 2.98 -13.35 13.87
N GLN A 254 1.67 -13.56 13.65
CA GLN A 254 0.94 -14.55 14.43
C GLN A 254 1.65 -15.87 14.15
N THR A 255 2.59 -16.25 15.02
CA THR A 255 3.50 -17.37 14.81
C THR A 255 2.76 -18.68 14.99
N SER A 256 1.63 -18.61 15.68
CA SER A 256 0.66 -19.68 15.77
C SER A 256 -0.44 -19.45 14.74
N PRO A 257 -0.95 -20.49 14.09
CA PRO A 257 -2.12 -20.37 13.24
C PRO A 257 -3.40 -20.23 14.08
N SER A 258 -4.47 -19.69 13.49
CA SER A 258 -5.79 -19.57 14.11
C SER A 258 -6.57 -20.87 14.05
N ILE A 259 -6.22 -21.76 13.12
CA ILE A 259 -6.75 -23.11 13.01
C ILE A 259 -5.62 -24.13 12.86
N GLU A 260 -5.93 -25.39 13.11
CA GLU A 260 -5.12 -26.52 12.68
C GLU A 260 -5.95 -27.37 11.74
N ILE A 261 -5.41 -27.63 10.55
CA ILE A 261 -6.02 -28.53 9.59
C ILE A 261 -5.64 -29.95 9.97
N THR A 262 -6.65 -30.75 10.28
CA THR A 262 -6.54 -32.13 10.77
C THR A 262 -6.83 -33.17 9.69
N GLY A 263 -7.43 -32.77 8.58
CA GLY A 263 -7.83 -33.65 7.49
C GLY A 263 -8.12 -32.89 6.21
N LEU A 264 -8.01 -33.60 5.08
CA LEU A 264 -8.27 -33.06 3.75
C LEU A 264 -9.00 -34.11 2.90
N VAL A 265 -10.05 -33.67 2.23
CA VAL A 265 -10.69 -34.36 1.10
C VAL A 265 -10.69 -33.42 -0.09
N ILE A 266 -10.29 -33.91 -1.26
CA ILE A 266 -10.46 -33.18 -2.52
C ILE A 266 -11.73 -33.69 -3.20
N ALA A 267 -12.69 -32.80 -3.44
CA ALA A 267 -13.93 -33.12 -4.12
C ALA A 267 -13.89 -32.67 -5.58
N ASN A 268 -14.46 -33.47 -6.48
CA ASN A 268 -14.80 -33.05 -7.84
C ASN A 268 -16.16 -32.32 -7.79
N THR A 269 -16.20 -31.08 -8.26
CA THR A 269 -17.39 -30.23 -8.18
C THR A 269 -17.70 -29.56 -9.52
N ASP A 270 -18.91 -29.02 -9.63
CA ASP A 270 -19.21 -28.03 -10.65
C ASP A 270 -18.60 -26.65 -10.29
N GLU A 271 -18.89 -25.64 -11.12
CA GLU A 271 -18.42 -24.26 -10.93
C GLU A 271 -18.92 -23.59 -9.64
N LYS A 272 -20.00 -24.10 -9.04
CA LYS A 272 -20.62 -23.57 -7.82
C LYS A 272 -20.10 -24.26 -6.56
N GLY A 273 -19.26 -25.28 -6.72
CA GLY A 273 -18.76 -26.10 -5.61
C GLY A 273 -19.75 -27.20 -5.20
N ASP A 274 -20.76 -27.47 -6.01
CA ASP A 274 -21.69 -28.57 -5.77
C ASP A 274 -21.03 -29.90 -6.15
N PRO A 275 -21.05 -30.93 -5.27
CA PRO A 275 -20.41 -32.21 -5.55
C PRO A 275 -21.01 -32.90 -6.78
N ILE A 276 -20.14 -33.40 -7.66
CA ILE A 276 -20.57 -34.26 -8.76
C ILE A 276 -20.99 -35.64 -8.18
N PRO A 277 -22.09 -36.26 -8.66
CA PRO A 277 -22.57 -37.56 -8.17
C PRO A 277 -21.50 -38.66 -8.11
N SER A 278 -21.64 -39.58 -7.15
CA SER A 278 -20.62 -40.55 -6.73
C SER A 278 -20.08 -41.49 -7.82
N ASN A 279 -20.82 -41.72 -8.91
CA ASN A 279 -20.37 -42.48 -10.08
C ASN A 279 -19.38 -41.71 -10.99
N GLN A 280 -19.14 -40.42 -10.71
CA GLN A 280 -18.21 -39.51 -11.41
C GLN A 280 -17.29 -38.77 -10.42
N ALA A 281 -17.34 -39.13 -9.13
CA ALA A 281 -16.59 -38.47 -8.06
C ALA A 281 -15.12 -38.92 -7.97
N GLU A 282 -14.67 -39.84 -8.84
CA GLU A 282 -13.26 -40.20 -8.93
C GLU A 282 -12.46 -39.01 -9.47
N LEU A 283 -11.39 -38.64 -8.76
CA LEU A 283 -10.48 -37.59 -9.22
C LEU A 283 -9.68 -38.12 -10.40
N ASP A 284 -10.16 -37.82 -11.61
CA ASP A 284 -9.49 -38.17 -12.85
C ASP A 284 -9.16 -36.94 -13.71
N THR A 285 -8.44 -37.16 -14.80
CA THR A 285 -8.02 -36.11 -15.75
C THR A 285 -9.15 -35.35 -16.43
N ARG A 286 -10.43 -35.73 -16.24
CA ARG A 286 -11.60 -34.99 -16.74
C ARG A 286 -12.28 -34.14 -15.67
N SER A 287 -11.74 -34.10 -14.45
CA SER A 287 -12.28 -33.26 -13.38
C SER A 287 -12.32 -31.80 -13.85
N CYS A 288 -13.47 -31.14 -13.73
CA CYS A 288 -13.60 -29.74 -14.13
C CYS A 288 -13.07 -28.83 -13.03
N TYR A 289 -13.56 -29.03 -11.80
CA TYR A 289 -13.15 -28.26 -10.64
C TYR A 289 -12.79 -29.19 -9.49
N LEU A 290 -11.68 -28.88 -8.83
CA LEU A 290 -11.27 -29.51 -7.59
C LEU A 290 -11.51 -28.55 -6.43
N GLN A 291 -12.30 -29.00 -5.46
CA GLN A 291 -12.60 -28.26 -4.25
C GLN A 291 -11.91 -28.91 -3.04
N PRO A 292 -10.96 -28.21 -2.39
CA PRO A 292 -10.44 -28.64 -1.11
C PRO A 292 -11.52 -28.55 -0.02
N ARG A 293 -11.70 -29.63 0.73
CA ARG A 293 -12.57 -29.70 1.90
C ARG A 293 -11.73 -30.10 3.10
N ILE A 294 -11.62 -29.20 4.07
CA ILE A 294 -10.72 -29.35 5.22
C ILE A 294 -11.49 -29.74 6.47
N ASP A 295 -10.92 -30.66 7.25
CA ASP A 295 -11.27 -30.83 8.65
C ASP A 295 -10.33 -29.95 9.47
N TYR A 296 -10.86 -29.12 10.36
CA TYR A 296 -10.02 -28.25 11.18
C TYR A 296 -10.55 -28.06 12.59
N ARG A 297 -9.63 -27.75 13.51
CA ARG A 297 -9.94 -27.26 14.84
C ARG A 297 -9.53 -25.80 15.00
N VAL A 298 -10.36 -25.01 15.68
CA VAL A 298 -10.05 -23.62 15.99
C VAL A 298 -9.09 -23.56 17.17
N LEU A 299 -7.94 -22.92 16.97
CA LEU A 299 -6.92 -22.68 17.99
C LEU A 299 -7.09 -21.28 18.63
N ARG A 300 -7.60 -20.31 17.85
CA ARG A 300 -7.90 -18.96 18.32
C ARG A 300 -9.26 -18.52 17.81
N GLY A 301 -10.14 -18.13 18.73
CA GLY A 301 -11.47 -17.62 18.39
C GLY A 301 -11.42 -16.28 17.65
N GLY A 302 -12.44 -16.03 16.85
CA GLY A 302 -12.62 -14.81 16.06
C GLY A 302 -13.83 -14.93 15.14
N SER A 303 -13.98 -14.00 14.19
CA SER A 303 -15.07 -14.08 13.21
C SER A 303 -14.76 -15.13 12.13
N SER A 304 -13.69 -14.90 11.36
CA SER A 304 -13.25 -15.76 10.26
C SER A 304 -11.80 -15.45 9.89
N VAL A 305 -11.16 -16.37 9.17
CA VAL A 305 -9.82 -16.20 8.61
C VAL A 305 -9.78 -16.70 7.16
N ASP A 306 -9.01 -16.02 6.30
CA ASP A 306 -8.77 -16.50 4.95
C ASP A 306 -7.66 -17.55 4.96
N ILE A 307 -8.00 -18.75 4.50
CA ILE A 307 -7.04 -19.83 4.29
C ILE A 307 -6.74 -19.89 2.79
N TRP A 308 -5.53 -19.49 2.45
CA TRP A 308 -4.99 -19.56 1.10
C TRP A 308 -4.42 -20.95 0.83
N TYR A 309 -4.46 -21.40 -0.42
CA TYR A 309 -3.79 -22.64 -0.79
C TYR A 309 -3.03 -22.55 -2.12
N LYS A 310 -2.00 -23.38 -2.23
CA LYS A 310 -1.20 -23.60 -3.43
C LYS A 310 -1.38 -25.03 -3.89
N LEU A 311 -1.71 -25.23 -5.16
CA LEU A 311 -1.77 -26.51 -5.85
C LEU A 311 -0.57 -26.63 -6.78
N TYR A 312 0.19 -27.69 -6.60
CA TYR A 312 1.29 -28.04 -7.48
C TYR A 312 0.92 -29.28 -8.28
N ALA A 313 1.06 -29.16 -9.59
CA ALA A 313 0.95 -30.28 -10.52
C ALA A 313 2.08 -31.31 -10.29
N PRO A 314 1.99 -32.52 -10.87
CA PRO A 314 2.99 -33.57 -10.66
C PRO A 314 4.41 -33.18 -11.08
N ASP A 315 4.53 -32.26 -12.03
CA ASP A 315 5.79 -31.67 -12.50
C ASP A 315 6.30 -30.51 -11.60
N ARG A 316 5.64 -30.26 -10.47
CA ARG A 316 5.89 -29.14 -9.54
C ARG A 316 5.53 -27.76 -10.07
N THR A 317 4.83 -27.67 -11.19
CA THR A 317 4.28 -26.39 -11.66
C THR A 317 3.21 -25.90 -10.69
N LEU A 318 3.37 -24.67 -10.18
CA LEU A 318 2.35 -24.00 -9.37
C LEU A 318 1.17 -23.61 -10.26
N MET A 319 -0.03 -24.05 -9.89
CA MET A 319 -1.26 -23.65 -10.57
C MET A 319 -1.76 -22.33 -9.99
N THR A 320 -2.02 -21.34 -10.84
CA THR A 320 -2.54 -20.03 -10.42
C THR A 320 -3.72 -19.61 -11.28
N ALA A 321 -4.70 -18.92 -10.68
CA ALA A 321 -5.75 -18.22 -11.41
C ALA A 321 -5.40 -16.73 -11.55
N SER A 322 -5.86 -16.09 -12.63
CA SER A 322 -5.59 -14.67 -12.92
C SER A 322 -6.17 -13.71 -11.87
N ASN A 323 -7.20 -14.13 -11.14
CA ASN A 323 -7.85 -13.40 -10.07
C ASN A 323 -7.40 -13.85 -8.65
N SER A 324 -6.38 -14.70 -8.54
CA SER A 324 -5.81 -15.13 -7.26
C SER A 324 -4.75 -14.16 -6.74
N LYS A 325 -4.46 -14.20 -5.44
CA LYS A 325 -3.26 -13.55 -4.87
C LYS A 325 -2.01 -14.15 -5.53
N SER A 326 -1.05 -13.29 -5.89
CA SER A 326 0.22 -13.72 -6.49
C SER A 326 0.90 -14.80 -5.64
N GLY A 327 1.35 -15.88 -6.30
CA GLY A 327 1.98 -17.02 -5.66
C GLY A 327 1.01 -18.01 -5.01
N TYR A 328 -0.31 -17.83 -5.13
CA TYR A 328 -1.33 -18.73 -4.60
C TYR A 328 -2.28 -19.22 -5.69
N THR A 329 -2.82 -20.42 -5.50
CA THR A 329 -3.85 -20.95 -6.39
C THR A 329 -5.19 -20.30 -6.14
N TRP A 330 -5.65 -20.31 -4.87
CA TRP A 330 -6.92 -19.74 -4.46
C TRP A 330 -7.03 -19.66 -2.91
N TYR A 331 -8.23 -19.40 -2.38
CA TYR A 331 -8.48 -19.31 -0.94
C TYR A 331 -9.92 -19.67 -0.56
N GLY A 332 -10.18 -19.86 0.73
CA GLY A 332 -11.54 -19.87 1.29
C GLY A 332 -11.60 -19.16 2.64
N ASN A 333 -12.75 -18.57 2.95
CA ASN A 333 -13.00 -17.91 4.24
C ASN A 333 -13.50 -18.94 5.26
N VAL A 334 -12.73 -19.16 6.32
CA VAL A 334 -12.96 -20.18 7.34
C VAL A 334 -13.43 -19.54 8.64
N PRO A 335 -14.61 -19.91 9.16
CA PRO A 335 -15.14 -19.34 10.41
C PRO A 335 -14.36 -19.82 11.62
N LEU A 336 -14.14 -18.93 12.59
CA LEU A 336 -13.41 -19.24 13.83
C LEU A 336 -14.35 -19.49 15.03
N THR A 337 -15.57 -19.97 14.74
CA THR A 337 -16.64 -20.20 15.73
C THR A 337 -16.70 -21.64 16.26
N GLY A 338 -15.86 -22.55 15.76
CA GLY A 338 -15.75 -23.93 16.22
C GLY A 338 -15.08 -24.85 15.20
N SER A 339 -14.65 -26.04 15.64
CA SER A 339 -14.10 -27.07 14.76
C SER A 339 -15.16 -27.55 13.76
N ARG A 340 -14.76 -27.81 12.52
CA ARG A 340 -15.65 -28.33 11.48
C ARG A 340 -14.99 -29.45 10.70
N SER A 341 -15.82 -30.32 10.14
CA SER A 341 -15.41 -31.39 9.25
C SER A 341 -15.88 -31.12 7.82
N ALA A 342 -15.07 -31.51 6.84
CA ALA A 342 -15.31 -31.37 5.41
C ALA A 342 -15.74 -29.96 4.98
N TYR A 343 -15.19 -28.91 5.62
CA TYR A 343 -15.54 -27.52 5.31
C TYR A 343 -14.98 -27.14 3.93
N PRO A 344 -15.84 -26.70 3.00
CA PRO A 344 -15.40 -26.39 1.64
C PRO A 344 -14.63 -25.06 1.60
N LEU A 345 -13.46 -25.09 0.99
CA LEU A 345 -12.83 -23.88 0.44
C LEU A 345 -13.37 -23.64 -0.97
N ASN A 346 -13.05 -22.50 -1.56
CA ASN A 346 -13.42 -22.28 -2.96
C ASN A 346 -12.59 -23.21 -3.87
N GLY A 347 -13.17 -23.66 -4.98
CA GLY A 347 -12.55 -24.61 -5.90
C GLY A 347 -11.66 -23.95 -6.97
N PHE A 348 -10.76 -24.75 -7.56
CA PHE A 348 -9.91 -24.36 -8.68
C PHE A 348 -10.15 -25.31 -9.86
N GLY A 349 -10.12 -24.77 -11.09
CA GLY A 349 -10.30 -25.57 -12.30
C GLY A 349 -10.93 -24.76 -13.44
N SER A 350 -11.49 -25.48 -14.41
CA SER A 350 -12.21 -24.88 -15.54
C SER A 350 -13.31 -25.81 -16.05
N MET A 351 -14.33 -25.23 -16.68
CA MET A 351 -15.41 -25.98 -17.34
C MET A 351 -14.94 -26.94 -18.42
N SER A 352 -13.74 -26.72 -18.98
CA SER A 352 -13.18 -27.52 -20.07
C SER A 352 -12.55 -28.85 -19.60
N GLY A 353 -12.40 -29.08 -18.28
CA GLY A 353 -11.97 -30.37 -17.74
C GLY A 353 -10.57 -30.81 -18.17
N ASN A 354 -9.70 -29.87 -18.53
CA ASN A 354 -8.38 -30.10 -19.11
C ASN A 354 -7.24 -29.45 -18.32
N VAL A 355 -7.52 -29.01 -17.08
CA VAL A 355 -6.54 -28.39 -16.18
C VAL A 355 -5.66 -29.43 -15.50
N PHE A 356 -6.18 -30.64 -15.27
CA PHE A 356 -5.55 -31.62 -14.39
C PHE A 356 -4.90 -32.76 -15.16
N SER A 357 -3.63 -33.01 -14.86
CA SER A 357 -2.87 -34.17 -15.31
C SER A 357 -2.90 -35.30 -14.29
N ALA A 358 -2.76 -36.54 -14.77
CA ALA A 358 -2.65 -37.69 -13.91
C ALA A 358 -1.32 -37.66 -13.13
N GLY A 359 -1.35 -38.07 -11.87
CA GLY A 359 -0.17 -38.15 -11.03
C GLY A 359 -0.43 -37.71 -9.59
N GLN A 360 0.65 -37.57 -8.83
CA GLN A 360 0.60 -37.07 -7.46
C GLN A 360 0.67 -35.55 -7.46
N TRP A 361 -0.36 -34.93 -6.91
CA TRP A 361 -0.49 -33.50 -6.71
C TRP A 361 -0.16 -33.14 -5.27
N ILE A 362 0.28 -31.89 -5.07
CA ILE A 362 0.57 -31.36 -3.73
C ILE A 362 -0.31 -30.15 -3.49
N ILE A 363 -0.86 -30.07 -2.29
CA ILE A 363 -1.59 -28.90 -1.82
C ILE A 363 -1.00 -28.41 -0.50
N GLU A 364 -0.71 -27.12 -0.45
CA GLU A 364 -0.18 -26.43 0.72
C GLU A 364 -1.15 -25.35 1.16
N PHE A 365 -1.43 -25.26 2.46
CA PHE A 365 -2.35 -24.30 3.05
C PHE A 365 -1.60 -23.25 3.86
N PHE A 366 -2.07 -22.00 3.78
CA PHE A 366 -1.44 -20.85 4.40
C PHE A 366 -2.44 -19.93 5.08
N GLU A 367 -2.05 -19.40 6.23
CA GLU A 367 -2.72 -18.30 6.94
C GLU A 367 -1.71 -17.15 7.07
N ASN A 368 -2.00 -15.97 6.50
CA ASN A 368 -1.10 -14.81 6.56
C ASN A 368 0.38 -15.15 6.21
N ASP A 369 0.56 -15.96 5.17
CA ASP A 369 1.86 -16.45 4.66
C ASP A 369 2.61 -17.43 5.59
N LEU A 370 2.01 -17.86 6.71
CA LEU A 370 2.44 -19.02 7.48
C LEU A 370 1.85 -20.29 6.86
N GLN A 371 2.70 -21.24 6.47
CA GLN A 371 2.24 -22.56 6.02
C GLN A 371 1.73 -23.35 7.23
N ILE A 372 0.48 -23.80 7.16
CA ILE A 372 -0.21 -24.44 8.28
C ILE A 372 -0.46 -25.93 8.04
N ALA A 373 -0.48 -26.38 6.79
CA ALA A 373 -0.58 -27.80 6.45
C ALA A 373 -0.13 -28.07 5.01
N THR A 374 0.28 -29.31 4.76
CA THR A 374 0.60 -29.82 3.42
C THR A 374 0.05 -31.22 3.27
N TYR A 375 -0.55 -31.50 2.13
CA TYR A 375 -1.07 -32.81 1.77
C TYR A 375 -0.69 -33.16 0.35
N THR A 376 -0.76 -34.45 0.04
CA THR A 376 -0.67 -34.96 -1.32
C THR A 376 -1.93 -35.73 -1.66
N PHE A 377 -2.36 -35.65 -2.90
CA PHE A 377 -3.48 -36.46 -3.41
C PHE A 377 -3.18 -36.92 -4.83
N THR A 378 -3.91 -37.93 -5.31
CA THR A 378 -3.66 -38.51 -6.64
C THR A 378 -4.82 -38.22 -7.56
N ILE A 379 -4.51 -37.74 -8.76
CA ILE A 379 -5.43 -37.68 -9.88
C ILE A 379 -5.11 -38.85 -10.81
N LYS A 380 -6.12 -39.66 -11.13
CA LYS A 380 -5.97 -40.84 -11.99
C LYS A 380 -6.10 -40.45 -13.46
N GLN A 381 -5.44 -41.20 -14.32
CA GLN A 381 -5.73 -41.13 -15.75
C GLN A 381 -7.14 -41.66 -16.00
N HIS A 382 -7.99 -40.90 -16.69
CA HIS A 382 -9.30 -41.41 -17.09
C HIS A 382 -9.11 -42.61 -18.04
N ARG A 383 -9.68 -43.77 -17.69
CA ARG A 383 -9.65 -44.97 -18.55
C ARG A 383 -10.90 -45.01 -19.42
N THR A 384 -10.74 -44.90 -20.73
CA THR A 384 -11.80 -45.28 -21.67
C THR A 384 -11.93 -46.80 -21.63
N SER A 385 -13.08 -47.31 -21.20
CA SER A 385 -13.40 -48.73 -21.32
C SER A 385 -13.45 -49.11 -22.79
N THR A 386 -12.39 -49.74 -23.31
CA THR A 386 -12.46 -50.40 -24.61
C THR A 386 -13.39 -51.62 -24.43
N PRO A 387 -14.47 -51.77 -25.22
CA PRO A 387 -15.26 -52.99 -25.17
C PRO A 387 -14.36 -54.19 -25.51
N PRO A 388 -14.54 -55.37 -24.88
CA PRO A 388 -13.79 -56.55 -25.26
C PRO A 388 -14.03 -56.84 -26.75
N PRO A 389 -13.01 -57.28 -27.49
CA PRO A 389 -13.17 -57.60 -28.91
C PRO A 389 -14.27 -58.65 -29.04
N GLN A 390 -15.31 -58.34 -29.81
CA GLN A 390 -16.35 -59.29 -30.15
C GLN A 390 -15.68 -60.51 -30.79
N SER A 391 -15.79 -61.65 -30.11
CA SER A 391 -15.39 -62.94 -30.64
C SER A 391 -16.19 -63.16 -31.93
N ARG A 392 -15.51 -63.18 -33.08
CA ARG A 392 -16.12 -63.64 -34.33
C ARG A 392 -16.49 -65.11 -34.14
N VAL A 393 -17.79 -65.41 -34.13
CA VAL A 393 -18.35 -66.74 -34.36
C VAL A 393 -18.54 -66.92 -35.85
#